data_AF-A0A6I9WI53-F1
#
_entry.id   AF-A0A6I9WI53-F1
#
_cell.length_a   1.000
_cell.length_b   1.000
_cell.length_c   1.000
_cell.angle_alpha   90.00
_cell.angle_beta   90.00
_cell.angle_gamma   90.00
#
_symmetry.space_group_name_H-M   'P 1'
#
loop_
_entity.id
_entity.type
_entity.pdbx_description
1 polymer ?
#
loop_
_entity_poly.entity_id
_entity_poly.type
_entity_poly.pdbx_seq_one_letter_code
_entity_poly.pdbx_strand_id
1 'polypeptide(L)'
;MTSITSSESVLDYLNKNIFPILLNAMEEMLFEADRRNALETQKCSFNGLDYLAEILWNRNSRHPSRLCTWQNVFDIPQFKLWLKS
;
A
#
# COMPACT_ATOMS: atom_id res chain seq x y z
N MET A 1 39.64 10.57 -11.31
CA MET A 1 39.35 9.75 -10.12
C MET A 1 37.85 9.77 -9.87
N THR A 2 37.12 8.82 -10.46
CA THR A 2 35.69 8.63 -10.19
C THR A 2 35.55 7.76 -8.96
N SER A 3 35.45 8.40 -7.80
CA SER A 3 35.32 7.73 -6.51
C SER A 3 33.93 7.12 -6.38
N ILE A 4 33.91 5.79 -6.40
CA ILE A 4 33.08 4.85 -5.62
C ILE A 4 31.62 5.30 -5.39
N THR A 5 30.71 4.63 -6.09
CA THR A 5 29.27 4.60 -5.80
C THR A 5 29.07 4.22 -4.33
N SER A 6 28.63 5.18 -3.51
CA SER A 6 28.10 4.91 -2.17
C SER A 6 27.00 3.86 -2.31
N SER A 7 27.17 2.68 -1.71
CA SER A 7 26.04 1.76 -1.60
C SER A 7 25.01 2.46 -0.72
N GLU A 8 23.87 2.82 -1.31
CA GLU A 8 22.75 3.42 -0.57
C GLU A 8 22.44 2.52 0.64
N SER A 9 22.41 3.09 1.84
CA SER A 9 22.08 2.30 3.02
C SER A 9 20.64 1.81 2.89
N VAL A 10 20.31 0.68 3.53
CA VAL A 10 18.92 0.18 3.55
C VAL A 10 17.96 1.27 4.01
N LEU A 11 18.37 2.09 4.98
CA LEU A 11 17.57 3.20 5.49
C LEU A 11 17.36 4.30 4.44
N ASP A 12 18.41 4.69 3.72
CA ASP A 12 18.29 5.69 2.65
C ASP A 12 17.35 5.20 1.54
N TYR A 13 17.47 3.92 1.16
CA TYR A 13 16.57 3.31 0.18
C TYR A 13 15.11 3.33 0.66
N LEU A 14 14.85 2.97 1.91
CA LEU A 14 13.49 2.99 2.49
C LEU A 14 12.92 4.41 2.53
N ASN A 15 13.70 5.37 3.05
CA ASN A 15 13.32 6.79 3.14
C ASN A 15 13.02 7.39 1.77
N LYS A 16 13.78 7.02 0.75
CA LYS A 16 13.65 7.59 -0.59
C LYS A 16 12.56 6.92 -1.43
N ASN A 17 12.44 5.59 -1.34
CA ASN A 17 11.64 4.82 -2.29
C ASN A 17 10.37 4.20 -1.71
N ILE A 18 10.34 3.90 -0.41
CA ILE A 18 9.24 3.12 0.20
C ILE A 18 8.36 4.00 1.09
N PHE A 19 8.94 4.68 2.06
CA PHE A 19 8.18 5.46 3.05
C PHE A 19 7.33 6.59 2.45
N PRO A 20 7.75 7.34 1.42
CA PRO A 20 6.90 8.37 0.84
C PRO A 20 5.59 7.80 0.27
N ILE A 21 5.59 6.55 -0.19
CA ILE A 21 4.38 5.90 -0.72
C ILE A 21 3.60 5.25 0.43
N LEU A 22 4.30 4.51 1.28
CA LEU A 22 3.69 3.72 2.34
C LEU A 22 3.07 4.59 3.44
N LEU A 23 3.77 5.63 3.90
CA LEU A 23 3.27 6.50 4.98
C LEU A 23 2.02 7.26 4.56
N ASN A 24 1.98 7.79 3.33
CA ASN A 24 0.79 8.43 2.79
C ASN A 24 -0.40 7.46 2.72
N ALA A 25 -0.18 6.23 2.25
CA ALA A 25 -1.23 5.21 2.22
C ALA A 25 -1.68 4.79 3.63
N MET A 26 -0.76 4.74 4.61
CA MET A 26 -1.08 4.43 6.01
C MET A 26 -1.87 5.55 6.67
N GLU A 27 -1.54 6.81 6.39
CA GLU A 27 -2.31 7.96 6.87
C GLU A 27 -3.76 7.91 6.34
N GLU A 28 -3.95 7.69 5.03
CA GLU A 28 -5.28 7.50 4.45
C GLU A 28 -6.03 6.30 5.03
N MET A 29 -5.32 5.21 5.33
CA MET A 29 -5.91 4.03 5.98
C MET A 29 -6.40 4.34 7.39
N LEU A 30 -5.65 5.12 8.16
CA LEU A 30 -6.05 5.53 9.51
C LEU A 30 -7.27 6.46 9.47
N PHE A 31 -7.32 7.42 8.53
CA PHE A 31 -8.49 8.27 8.34
C PHE A 31 -9.73 7.45 7.97
N GLU A 32 -9.61 6.45 7.09
CA GLU A 32 -10.72 5.59 6.73
C GLU A 32 -11.15 4.67 7.88
N ALA A 33 -10.19 4.19 8.68
CA ALA A 33 -10.46 3.40 9.88
C ALA A 33 -11.26 4.24 10.90
N ASP A 34 -10.83 5.48 11.14
CA ASP A 34 -11.52 6.43 12.02
C ASP A 34 -12.94 6.74 11.51
N ARG A 35 -13.08 7.06 10.21
CA ARG A 35 -14.38 7.31 9.58
C ARG A 35 -15.36 6.14 9.74
N ARG A 36 -14.86 4.91 9.86
CA ARG A 36 -15.65 3.69 10.06
C ARG A 36 -15.80 3.29 11.54
N ASN A 37 -15.27 4.09 12.48
CA ASN A 37 -15.15 3.78 13.90
C ASN A 37 -14.45 2.42 14.16
N ALA A 38 -13.51 2.05 13.28
CA ALA A 38 -12.76 0.80 13.35
C ALA A 38 -11.55 0.88 14.29
N LEU A 39 -11.18 2.09 14.74
CA LEU A 39 -10.10 2.31 15.73
C LEU A 39 -10.56 2.01 17.17
N GLU A 40 -11.81 2.32 17.49
CA GLU A 40 -12.36 2.15 18.84
C GLU A 40 -13.15 0.85 19.01
N THR A 41 -13.79 0.39 17.93
CA THR A 41 -14.58 -0.84 17.93
C THR A 41 -14.10 -1.74 16.83
N GLN A 42 -13.82 -3.00 17.14
CA GLN A 42 -13.50 -3.99 16.11
C GLN A 42 -14.73 -4.18 15.19
N LYS A 43 -14.69 -3.57 14.01
CA LYS A 43 -15.68 -3.79 12.95
C LYS A 43 -15.16 -4.90 12.05
N CYS A 44 -15.87 -6.04 12.00
CA CYS A 44 -15.49 -7.17 11.13
C CYS A 44 -15.43 -6.80 9.63
N SER A 45 -16.00 -5.66 9.22
CA SER A 45 -16.08 -5.22 7.83
C SER A 45 -14.92 -4.35 7.36
N PHE A 46 -13.96 -3.99 8.23
CA PHE A 46 -12.80 -3.20 7.84
C PHE A 46 -11.50 -3.87 8.26
N ASN A 47 -10.60 -4.07 7.31
CA ASN A 47 -9.26 -4.58 7.52
C ASN A 47 -8.27 -3.57 6.92
N GLY A 48 -7.37 -3.05 7.75
CA GLY A 48 -6.41 -2.04 7.33
C GLY A 48 -5.37 -2.56 6.33
N LEU A 49 -5.01 -3.85 6.41
CA LEU A 49 -4.08 -4.46 5.45
C LEU A 49 -4.73 -4.64 4.09
N ASP A 50 -5.99 -5.04 4.06
CA ASP A 50 -6.78 -5.14 2.83
C ASP A 50 -6.89 -3.77 2.14
N TYR A 51 -7.19 -2.73 2.91
CA TYR A 51 -7.25 -1.36 2.43
C TYR A 51 -5.90 -0.86 1.88
N LEU A 52 -4.80 -1.13 2.60
CA LEU A 52 -3.44 -0.79 2.15
C LEU A 52 -3.07 -1.51 0.85
N ALA A 53 -3.36 -2.81 0.76
CA ALA A 53 -3.08 -3.60 -0.43
C ALA A 53 -3.84 -3.05 -1.65
N GLU A 54 -5.10 -2.66 -1.46
CA GLU A 54 -5.92 -2.03 -2.51
C GLU A 54 -5.30 -0.72 -3.01
N ILE A 55 -4.97 0.21 -2.09
CA ILE A 55 -4.37 1.50 -2.46
C ILE A 55 -3.03 1.31 -3.17
N LEU A 56 -2.13 0.50 -2.60
CA LEU A 56 -0.79 0.30 -3.13
C LEU A 56 -0.82 -0.39 -4.50
N TRP A 57 -1.79 -1.29 -4.73
CA TRP A 57 -1.97 -1.93 -6.04
C TRP A 57 -2.45 -0.95 -7.11
N ASN A 58 -3.51 -0.19 -6.80
CA ASN A 58 -4.18 0.69 -7.76
C ASN A 58 -3.37 1.94 -8.09
N ARG A 59 -2.65 2.48 -7.09
CA ARG A 59 -1.82 3.70 -7.26
C ARG A 59 -0.36 3.38 -7.61
N ASN A 60 -0.06 2.14 -7.99
CA ASN A 60 1.29 1.76 -8.38
C ASN A 60 1.74 2.55 -9.63
N SER A 61 2.73 3.43 -9.47
CA SER A 61 3.24 4.29 -10.54
C SER A 61 3.83 3.52 -11.73
N ARG A 62 4.20 2.24 -11.54
CA ARG A 62 4.67 1.35 -12.63
C ARG A 62 3.51 0.83 -13.50
N HIS A 63 2.27 1.00 -13.05
CA HIS A 63 1.06 0.54 -13.73
C HIS A 63 -0.03 1.64 -13.71
N PRO A 64 0.21 2.81 -14.35
CA PRO A 64 -0.65 3.98 -14.24
C PRO A 64 -2.10 3.74 -14.71
N SER A 65 -2.30 2.79 -15.63
CA SER A 65 -3.65 2.41 -16.10
C SER A 65 -4.55 1.87 -14.98
N ARG A 66 -3.99 1.34 -13.89
CA ARG A 66 -4.76 0.81 -12.75
C ARG A 66 -5.52 1.90 -12.00
N LEU A 67 -5.05 3.15 -12.04
CA LEU A 67 -5.75 4.27 -11.44
C LEU A 67 -7.09 4.53 -12.15
N CYS A 68 -7.18 4.27 -13.46
CA CYS A 68 -8.40 4.40 -14.26
C CYS A 68 -9.33 3.19 -14.13
N THR A 69 -8.82 2.05 -13.64
CA THR A 69 -9.57 0.80 -13.46
C THR A 69 -9.37 0.30 -12.05
N TRP A 70 -9.90 1.04 -11.08
CA TRP A 70 -9.74 0.71 -9.65
C TRP A 70 -10.30 -0.69 -9.37
N GLN A 71 -9.47 -1.56 -8.80
CA GLN A 71 -9.83 -2.92 -8.42
C GLN A 71 -9.95 -3.03 -6.91
N ASN A 72 -11.00 -3.70 -6.44
CA ASN A 72 -11.08 -4.07 -5.03
C ASN A 72 -9.97 -5.07 -4.68
N VAL A 73 -9.52 -5.08 -3.42
CA VAL A 73 -8.47 -6.01 -2.94
C VAL A 73 -8.73 -7.48 -3.32
N PHE A 74 -9.97 -7.95 -3.23
CA PHE A 74 -10.34 -9.33 -3.55
C PHE A 74 -10.38 -9.61 -5.05
N ASP A 75 -10.30 -8.57 -5.88
CA ASP A 75 -10.19 -8.68 -7.33
C ASP A 75 -8.75 -8.72 -7.83
N ILE A 76 -7.78 -8.34 -7.00
CA ILE A 76 -6.35 -8.37 -7.33
C ILE A 76 -5.94 -9.81 -7.67
N PRO A 77 -5.27 -10.08 -8.82
CA PRO A 77 -4.99 -11.44 -9.28
C PRO A 77 -4.27 -12.33 -8.25
N GLN A 78 -3.30 -11.76 -7.53
CA GLN A 78 -2.54 -12.48 -6.50
C GLN A 78 -3.41 -12.85 -5.29
N PHE A 79 -4.31 -11.95 -4.87
CA PHE A 79 -5.27 -12.24 -3.79
C PHE A 79 -6.26 -13.33 -4.20
N LYS A 80 -6.80 -13.25 -5.42
CA LYS A 80 -7.68 -14.29 -5.99
C LYS A 80 -7.01 -15.65 -6.04
N LEU A 81 -5.72 -15.69 -6.38
CA LEU A 81 -4.97 -16.95 -6.41
C LEU A 81 -4.79 -17.52 -5.00
N TRP A 82 -4.45 -16.67 -4.04
CA TRP A 82 -4.26 -17.08 -2.64
C TRP A 82 -5.56 -17.60 -2.00
N LEU A 83 -6.69 -16.92 -2.20
CA LEU A 83 -7.98 -17.31 -1.62
C LEU A 83 -8.62 -18.56 -2.23
N LYS A 84 -8.09 -19.05 -3.36
CA LYS A 84 -8.51 -20.32 -3.98
C LYS A 84 -7.76 -21.54 -3.41
N SER A 85 -6.74 -21.30 -2.56
CA SER A 85 -5.95 -22.33 -1.89
C SER A 85 -6.60 -22.72 -0.56
#